data_AF-A0A1W1HQF1-F1
#
_entry.id   AF-A0A1W1HQF1-F1
#
_cell.length_a   1.000
_cell.length_b   1.000
_cell.length_c   1.000
_cell.angle_alpha   90.00
_cell.angle_beta   90.00
_cell.angle_gamma   90.00
#
_symmetry.space_group_name_H-M   'P 1'
#
loop_
_entity.id
_entity.type
_entity.pdbx_description
1 polymer ?
#
loop_
_entity_poly.entity_id
_entity_poly.type
_entity_poly.pdbx_seq_one_letter_code
_entity_poly.pdbx_strand_id
1 'polypeptide(L)' 'MERNLRLDWPRLVEEAVKRRKEQKLTQKTLAVLAGVSGPTVNAFEQQRTSITLESALKIFRCLGMA' A
#
# COMPACT_ATOMS: atom_id res chain seq x y z
N MET A 1 -14.90 12.55 -23.73
CA MET A 1 -15.30 11.43 -22.84
C MET A 1 -14.45 11.52 -21.59
N GLU A 2 -15.03 12.03 -20.50
CA GLU A 2 -14.34 12.07 -19.21
C GLU A 2 -14.22 10.64 -18.68
N ARG A 3 -13.00 10.13 -18.56
CA ARG A 3 -12.75 8.82 -17.93
C ARG A 3 -12.95 9.01 -16.43
N ASN A 4 -14.13 8.64 -15.93
CA ASN A 4 -14.42 8.59 -14.50
C ASN A 4 -13.70 7.37 -13.89
N LEU A 5 -12.37 7.46 -13.75
CA LEU A 5 -11.52 6.42 -13.18
C LEU A 5 -11.71 6.41 -11.67
N ARG A 6 -12.69 5.65 -11.18
CA ARG A 6 -12.77 5.30 -9.77
C ARG A 6 -11.68 4.28 -9.47
N LEU A 7 -10.68 4.70 -8.70
CA LEU A 7 -9.71 3.78 -8.11
C LEU A 7 -10.44 2.93 -7.06
N ASP A 8 -10.49 1.63 -7.30
CA ASP A 8 -10.96 0.64 -6.32
C ASP A 8 -9.89 0.47 -5.24
N TRP A 9 -9.87 1.43 -4.31
CA TRP A 9 -8.89 1.49 -3.24
C TRP A 9 -8.87 0.22 -2.37
N PRO A 10 -10.01 -0.32 -1.91
CA PRO A 10 -10.02 -1.59 -1.16
C PRO A 10 -9.34 -2.72 -1.92
N ARG A 11 -9.64 -2.88 -3.21
CA ARG A 11 -9.05 -3.93 -4.05
C ARG A 11 -7.54 -3.75 -4.24
N LEU A 12 -7.07 -2.51 -4.38
CA LEU A 12 -5.64 -2.21 -4.47
C LEU A 12 -4.90 -2.57 -3.17
N VAL A 13 -5.49 -2.24 -2.02
CA VAL A 13 -4.91 -2.59 -0.71
C VAL A 13 -4.90 -4.10 -0.51
N GLU A 14 -5.96 -4.82 -0.89
CA GLU A 14 -6.01 -6.27 -0.79
C GLU A 14 -4.91 -6.95 -1.61
N GLU A 15 -4.72 -6.53 -2.87
CA GLU A 15 -3.64 -7.02 -3.72
C GLU A 15 -2.25 -6.70 -3.14
N ALA A 16 -2.07 -5.51 -2.56
CA ALA A 16 -0.82 -5.15 -1.88
C ALA A 16 -0.53 -6.06 -0.67
N VAL A 17 -1.55 -6.33 0.17
CA VAL A 17 -1.41 -7.23 1.32
C VAL A 17 -1.08 -8.65 0.86
N LYS A 18 -1.72 -9.12 -0.21
CA LYS A 18 -1.44 -10.42 -0.81
C LYS A 18 0.03 -10.51 -1.26
N ARG A 19 0.51 -9.56 -2.06
CA ARG A 19 1.91 -9.54 -2.53
C ARG A 19 2.93 -9.45 -1.40
N ARG A 20 2.66 -8.64 -0.37
CA ARG A 20 3.53 -8.58 0.82
C ARG A 20 3.69 -9.96 1.45
N LYS A 21 2.59 -10.71 1.59
CA LYS A 21 2.59 -12.06 2.17
C LYS A 21 3.30 -13.06 1.27
N GLU A 22 3.09 -13.01 -0.05
CA GLU A 22 3.79 -13.86 -1.03
C GLU A 22 5.31 -13.64 -1.00
N GLN A 23 5.74 -12.38 -0.84
CA GLN A 23 7.16 -12.01 -0.67
C GLN A 23 7.70 -12.28 0.74
N LYS A 24 6.89 -12.83 1.66
CA LYS A 24 7.24 -13.12 3.06
C LYS A 24 7.73 -11.90 3.84
N LEU A 25 7.30 -10.71 3.46
CA LEU A 25 7.66 -9.47 4.14
C LEU A 25 6.77 -9.26 5.35
N THR A 26 7.36 -8.94 6.50
CA THR A 26 6.59 -8.40 7.64
C THR A 26 6.17 -6.96 7.36
N GLN A 27 5.16 -6.44 8.07
CA GLN A 27 4.82 -5.00 7.99
C GLN A 27 6.02 -4.11 8.35
N LYS A 28 6.83 -4.53 9.33
CA LYS A 28 8.06 -3.83 9.73
C LYS A 28 9.08 -3.80 8.59
N THR A 29 9.31 -4.93 7.93
CA THR A 29 10.24 -5.02 6.79
C THR A 29 9.75 -4.16 5.63
N LEU A 30 8.46 -4.22 5.29
CA LEU A 30 7.87 -3.38 4.25
C LEU A 30 8.01 -1.88 4.58
N ALA A 31 7.79 -1.48 5.83
CA ALA A 31 7.95 -0.10 6.26
C ALA A 31 9.37 0.42 6.01
N VAL A 32 10.38 -0.38 6.37
CA VAL A 32 11.79 -0.06 6.14
C VAL A 32 12.09 0.06 4.63
N LEU A 33 11.66 -0.91 3.82
CA LEU A 33 11.92 -0.92 2.38
C LEU A 33 11.22 0.22 1.64
N ALA A 34 9.98 0.55 2.03
CA ALA A 34 9.21 1.64 1.43
C ALA A 34 9.58 3.02 1.98
N GLY A 35 10.46 3.11 2.99
CA GLY A 35 10.83 4.38 3.62
C GLY A 35 9.66 5.08 4.31
N VAL A 36 8.78 4.31 4.96
CA VAL A 36 7.62 4.82 5.71
C VAL A 36 7.61 4.26 7.14
N SER A 37 6.78 4.82 8.02
CA SER A 37 6.67 4.32 9.39
C SER A 37 5.90 2.99 9.45
N GLY A 38 6.17 2.16 10.45
CA GLY A 38 5.37 0.95 10.73
C GLY A 38 3.88 1.24 10.90
N PRO A 39 3.49 2.28 11.69
CA PRO A 39 2.10 2.72 11.78
C PRO A 39 1.47 3.10 10.43
N THR A 40 2.24 3.67 9.50
CA THR A 40 1.77 4.00 8.15
C THR A 40 1.41 2.74 7.36
N VAL A 41 2.24 1.69 7.41
CA VAL A 41 1.92 0.40 6.76
C VAL A 41 0.68 -0.22 7.39
N ASN A 42 0.57 -0.22 8.72
CA ASN A 42 -0.60 -0.75 9.39
C ASN A 42 -1.88 0.04 9.02
N ALA A 43 -1.82 1.38 9.00
CA ALA A 43 -2.94 2.22 8.59
C ALA A 43 -3.35 1.96 7.13
N PHE A 44 -2.38 1.76 6.24
CA PHE A 44 -2.61 1.38 4.85
C PHE A 44 -3.33 0.03 4.72
N GLU A 45 -2.84 -1.02 5.39
CA GLU A 45 -3.47 -2.36 5.33
C GLU A 45 -4.87 -2.37 5.97
N GLN A 46 -5.13 -1.47 6.92
CA GLN A 46 -6.44 -1.25 7.53
C GLN A 46 -7.34 -0.29 6.73
N GLN A 47 -6.95 0.09 5.51
CA GLN A 47 -7.68 1.00 4.61
C GLN A 47 -8.02 2.36 5.25
N ARG A 48 -7.22 2.83 6.21
CA ARG A 48 -7.41 4.14 6.83
C ARG A 48 -7.05 5.23 5.83
N THR A 49 -7.90 6.25 5.72
CA THR A 49 -7.72 7.41 4.83
C THR A 49 -6.80 8.49 5.41
N SER A 50 -6.26 8.29 6.62
CA SER A 50 -5.32 9.20 7.26
C SER A 50 -3.90 9.13 6.69
N ILE A 51 -3.63 8.19 5.77
CA ILE A 51 -2.33 8.10 5.09
C ILE A 51 -2.24 9.07 3.91
N THR A 52 -1.03 9.52 3.61
CA THR A 52 -0.80 10.32 2.40
C THR A 52 -0.77 9.45 1.16
N LEU A 53 -1.21 10.00 0.02
CA LEU A 53 -1.08 9.35 -1.28
C LEU A 53 0.38 9.00 -1.59
N GLU A 54 1.33 9.86 -1.22
CA GLU A 54 2.76 9.58 -1.39
C GLU A 54 3.19 8.30 -0.65
N SER A 55 2.75 8.13 0.60
CA SER A 55 3.06 6.93 1.39
C SER A 55 2.48 5.67 0.77
N ALA A 56 1.24 5.75 0.28
CA ALA A 56 0.60 4.65 -0.46
C ALA A 56 1.40 4.28 -1.72
N LEU A 57 1.81 5.27 -2.52
CA LEU A 57 2.61 5.03 -3.73
C LEU A 57 4.00 4.46 -3.43
N LYS A 58 4.63 4.84 -2.31
CA LYS A 58 5.89 4.22 -1.85
C LYS A 58 5.69 2.74 -1.54
N ILE A 59 4.61 2.39 -0.83
CA ILE A 59 4.24 1.00 -0.53
C ILE A 59 3.98 0.20 -1.82
N PHE A 60 3.19 0.75 -2.75
CA PHE A 60 2.90 0.09 -4.03
C PHE A 60 4.15 -0.16 -4.87
N ARG A 61 5.04 0.83 -4.99
CA ARG A 61 6.31 0.67 -5.70
C ARG A 61 7.19 -0.42 -5.08
N CYS A 62 7.27 -0.44 -3.75
CA CYS A 62 8.00 -1.49 -3.03
C CYS A 62 7.44 -2.90 -3.30
N LEU A 63 6.15 -3.02 -3.58
CA LEU A 63 5.46 -4.28 -3.89
C LEU A 63 5.33 -4.56 -5.41
N GLY A 64 5.95 -3.73 -6.26
CA GLY A 64 5.92 -3.88 -7.72
C GLY A 64 4.56 -3.62 -8.36
N MET A 65 3.77 -2.71 -7.79
CA MET A 65 2.39 -2.40 -8.23
C MET A 65 2.26 -1.05 -8.97
N ALA A 66 3.30 -0.23 -9.02
CA ALA A 66 3.30 1.11 -9.60
C ALA A 66 4.66 1.41 -10.24
#